data_AF-A0A2P8HV80-F1
#
_entry.id   AF-A0A2P8HV80-F1
#
_cell.length_a   1.000
_cell.length_b   1.000
_cell.length_c   1.000
_cell.angle_alpha   90.00
_cell.angle_beta   90.00
_cell.angle_gamma   90.00
#
_symmetry.space_group_name_H-M   'P 1'
#
loop_
_entity.id
_entity.type
_entity.pdbx_description
1 polymer ?
#
loop_
_entity_poly.entity_id
_entity_poly.type
_entity_poly.pdbx_seq_one_letter_code
_entity_poly.pdbx_strand_id
1 'polypeptide(L)' 'MEGGFNALAGSPHGYYKYLWWGYKTDTHNFDYFALGVKEQLIYICPRKQAVIVCFGKRWGKIDWWPKLLKQIADSPD' A
#
# COMPACT_ATOMS: atom_id res chain seq x y z
N MET A 1 4.59 -12.63 4.57
CA MET A 1 4.73 -11.96 3.26
C MET A 1 3.90 -12.63 2.17
N GLU A 2 3.90 -13.96 2.03
CA GLU A 2 3.13 -14.65 0.98
C GLU A 2 1.64 -14.28 0.95
N GLY A 3 0.99 -14.15 2.12
CA GLY A 3 -0.42 -13.79 2.20
C GLY A 3 -0.79 -12.43 1.59
N GLY A 4 0.08 -11.42 1.72
CA GLY A 4 -0.18 -10.06 1.18
C GLY A 4 0.08 -9.95 -0.32
N PHE A 5 1.10 -10.64 -0.84
CA PHE A 5 1.34 -10.70 -2.29
C PHE A 5 0.20 -11.40 -3.03
N ASN A 6 -0.31 -12.50 -2.47
CA ASN A 6 -1.47 -13.21 -3.05
C ASN A 6 -2.75 -12.38 -3.00
N ALA A 7 -2.93 -11.52 -2.00
CA ALA A 7 -4.09 -10.65 -1.88
C ALA A 7 -4.15 -9.56 -2.98
N LEU A 8 -3.01 -9.02 -3.45
CA LEU A 8 -2.98 -8.09 -4.59
C LEU A 8 -3.13 -8.80 -5.92
N ALA A 9 -2.38 -9.88 -6.11
CA ALA A 9 -2.40 -10.64 -7.35
C ALA A 9 -3.80 -11.23 -7.64
N GLY A 10 -4.59 -11.48 -6.59
CA GLY A 10 -5.99 -11.91 -6.69
C GLY A 10 -7.05 -10.80 -6.52
N SER A 11 -6.66 -9.54 -6.28
CA SER A 11 -7.63 -8.44 -6.14
C SER A 11 -7.92 -7.81 -7.50
N PRO A 12 -9.19 -7.60 -7.89
CA PRO A 12 -9.53 -6.88 -9.12
C PRO A 12 -9.10 -5.40 -9.10
N HIS A 13 -8.62 -4.89 -7.96
CA HIS A 13 -8.18 -3.50 -7.76
C HIS A 13 -6.66 -3.35 -7.71
N GLY A 14 -5.92 -4.45 -7.56
CA GLY A 14 -4.46 -4.46 -7.50
C GLY A 14 -3.84 -4.59 -8.89
N TYR A 15 -2.76 -3.86 -9.14
CA TYR A 15 -1.92 -4.05 -10.32
C TYR A 15 -0.46 -3.78 -10.01
N TYR A 16 0.44 -4.24 -10.88
CA TYR A 16 1.87 -4.01 -10.77
C TYR A 16 2.41 -3.44 -12.08
N LYS A 17 3.07 -2.28 -12.03
CA LYS A 17 3.67 -1.63 -13.21
C LYS A 17 4.82 -0.73 -12.78
N TYR A 18 5.88 -0.69 -13.59
CA TYR A 18 7.05 0.19 -13.36
C TYR A 18 7.69 0.01 -11.97
N LEU A 19 7.71 -1.22 -11.44
CA LEU A 19 8.20 -1.57 -10.11
C LEU A 19 7.36 -1.02 -8.93
N TRP A 20 6.14 -0.56 -9.21
CA TRP A 20 5.18 -0.10 -8.22
C TRP A 20 3.96 -1.02 -8.19
N TRP A 21 3.45 -1.22 -6.99
CA TRP A 21 2.10 -1.69 -6.80
C TRP A 21 1.14 -0.51 -6.90
N GLY A 22 0.06 -0.69 -7.63
CA GLY A 22 -1.06 0.22 -7.69
C GLY A 22 -2.30 -0.41 -7.09
N TYR A 23 -3.11 0.42 -6.43
CA TYR A 23 -4.36 0.01 -5.81
C TYR A 23 -5.46 1.02 -6.17
N LYS A 24 -6.46 0.55 -6.90
CA LYS A 24 -7.63 1.34 -7.27
C LYS A 24 -8.51 1.59 -6.04
N THR A 25 -8.60 2.83 -5.57
CA THR A 25 -9.39 3.20 -4.37
C THR A 25 -10.83 3.56 -4.71
N ASP A 26 -11.08 4.09 -5.91
CA ASP A 26 -12.41 4.22 -6.53
C ASP A 26 -12.29 4.25 -8.07
N THR A 27 -13.36 4.61 -8.78
CA THR A 27 -13.39 4.63 -10.25
C THR A 27 -12.29 5.48 -10.89
N HIS A 28 -11.86 6.57 -10.24
CA HIS A 28 -10.95 7.59 -10.79
C HIS A 28 -9.66 7.77 -9.99
N ASN A 29 -9.50 7.08 -8.86
CA ASN A 29 -8.39 7.32 -7.94
C ASN A 29 -7.60 6.06 -7.65
N PHE A 30 -6.29 6.26 -7.50
CA PHE A 30 -5.31 5.21 -7.35
C PHE A 30 -4.28 5.64 -6.32
N ASP A 31 -3.97 4.72 -5.43
CA ASP A 31 -2.85 4.84 -4.52
C ASP A 31 -1.72 3.93 -5.01
N TYR A 32 -0.48 4.32 -4.71
CA TYR A 32 0.71 3.63 -5.20
C TYR A 32 1.63 3.30 -4.04
N PHE A 33 2.28 2.15 -4.08
CA PHE A 33 3.22 1.78 -3.03
C PHE A 33 4.28 0.81 -3.51
N ALA A 34 5.38 0.80 -2.78
CA ALA A 34 6.44 -0.19 -2.92
C ALA A 34 6.72 -0.78 -1.54
N LEU A 35 6.92 -2.10 -1.51
CA LEU A 35 7.22 -2.86 -0.31
C LEU A 35 8.64 -3.41 -0.42
N GLY A 36 9.41 -3.19 0.62
CA GLY A 36 10.72 -3.79 0.86
C GLY A 36 10.67 -4.82 1.97
N VAL A 37 11.77 -5.56 2.09
CA VAL A 37 11.97 -6.56 3.14
C VAL A 37 11.91 -5.90 4.52
N LYS A 38 11.34 -6.59 5.52
CA LYS A 38 11.24 -6.14 6.93
C LYS A 38 10.43 -4.84 7.13
N GLU A 39 9.26 -4.75 6.48
CA GLU A 39 8.32 -3.62 6.63
C GLU A 39 8.87 -2.25 6.23
N GLN A 40 9.81 -2.26 5.28
CA GLN A 40 10.17 -1.04 4.57
C GLN A 40 9.09 -0.75 3.55
N LEU A 41 8.49 0.44 3.55
CA LEU A 41 7.49 0.80 2.55
C LEU A 41 7.43 2.29 2.30
N ILE A 42 6.99 2.62 1.08
CA ILE A 42 6.54 3.95 0.68
C ILE A 42 5.14 3.81 0.10
N TYR A 43 4.24 4.71 0.50
CA TYR A 43 2.85 4.78 0.06
C TYR A 43 2.52 6.20 -0.35
N ILE A 44 1.86 6.35 -1.50
CA ILE A 44 1.51 7.63 -2.11
C ILE A 44 -0.01 7.66 -2.26
N CYS A 45 -0.64 8.65 -1.65
CA CYS A 45 -2.07 8.94 -1.78
C CYS A 45 -2.27 10.31 -2.42
N PRO A 46 -2.39 10.39 -3.76
CA PRO A 46 -2.48 11.67 -4.47
C PRO A 46 -3.68 12.52 -4.04
N ARG A 47 -4.84 11.88 -3.78
CA ARG A 47 -6.07 12.57 -3.40
C ARG A 47 -5.95 13.33 -2.07
N LYS A 48 -5.07 12.86 -1.20
CA LYS A 48 -4.77 13.46 0.11
C LYS A 48 -3.50 14.31 0.09
N GLN A 49 -2.83 14.39 -1.06
CA GLN A 49 -1.51 15.01 -1.21
C GLN A 49 -0.49 14.50 -0.17
N ALA A 50 -0.55 13.19 0.12
CA ALA A 50 0.18 12.58 1.23
C ALA A 50 1.14 11.48 0.76
N VAL A 51 2.27 11.38 1.45
CA VAL A 51 3.23 10.28 1.33
C VAL A 51 3.48 9.71 2.72
N ILE A 52 3.30 8.40 2.88
CA ILE A 52 3.61 7.68 4.11
C ILE A 52 4.86 6.85 3.86
N VAL A 53 5.85 6.96 4.76
CA VAL A 53 7.10 6.21 4.68
C VAL A 53 7.30 5.44 5.99
N CYS A 54 7.53 4.13 5.88
CA CYS A 54 7.90 3.30 7.03
C CYS A 54 9.31 2.72 6.84
N PHE A 55 10.17 2.95 7.82
CA PHE A 55 11.54 2.41 7.88
C PHE A 55 11.60 1.17 8.76
N GLY A 56 10.80 0.16 8.43
CA GLY A 56 10.79 -1.10 9.15
C GLY A 56 12.17 -1.76 9.19
N LYS A 57 12.49 -2.40 10.31
CA LYS A 57 13.73 -3.17 10.52
C LYS A 57 13.48 -4.62 10.87
N ARG A 58 12.21 -5.00 11.06
CA ARG A 58 11.76 -6.34 11.47
C ARG A 58 10.45 -6.66 10.76
N TRP A 59 10.09 -7.94 10.73
CA TRP A 59 8.74 -8.34 10.35
C TRP A 59 7.80 -8.05 11.51
N GLY A 60 6.74 -7.31 11.24
CA GLY A 60 5.62 -7.13 12.14
C GLY A 60 4.47 -8.05 11.74
N LYS A 61 3.29 -7.76 12.29
CA LYS A 61 2.11 -8.62 12.25
C LYS A 61 1.02 -8.08 11.32
N ILE A 62 1.37 -7.18 10.41
CA ILE A 62 0.40 -6.58 9.49
C ILE A 62 0.22 -7.50 8.29
N ASP A 63 -0.99 -8.05 8.16
CA ASP A 63 -1.34 -8.94 7.06
C ASP A 63 -1.45 -8.19 5.73
N TRP A 64 -1.95 -6.95 5.77
CA TRP A 64 -2.24 -6.19 4.56
C TRP A 64 -1.97 -4.68 4.70
N TRP A 65 -0.75 -4.28 4.34
CA TRP A 65 -0.24 -2.91 4.48
C TRP A 65 -1.08 -1.86 3.73
N PRO A 66 -1.47 -2.03 2.45
CA PRO A 66 -2.22 -0.98 1.74
C PRO A 66 -3.56 -0.63 2.36
N LYS A 67 -4.28 -1.59 2.95
CA LYS A 67 -5.54 -1.29 3.65
C LYS A 67 -5.29 -0.43 4.88
N LEU A 68 -4.29 -0.76 5.69
CA LEU A 68 -3.91 0.04 6.86
C LEU A 68 -3.46 1.44 6.43
N LEU A 69 -2.62 1.54 5.40
CA LEU A 69 -2.08 2.81 4.91
C LEU A 69 -3.18 3.70 4.33
N LYS A 70 -4.15 3.12 3.62
CA LYS A 70 -5.36 3.83 3.19
C LYS A 70 -6.16 4.34 4.39
N GLN A 71 -6.37 3.52 5.43
CA GLN A 71 -7.07 3.95 6.64
C GLN A 71 -6.36 5.10 7.35
N ILE A 72 -5.02 5.08 7.40
CA ILE A 72 -4.21 6.18 7.94
C ILE A 72 -4.35 7.44 7.07
N ALA A 73 -4.27 7.31 5.74
CA ALA A 73 -4.42 8.45 4.83
C ALA A 73 -5.85 9.06 4.86
N ASP A 74 -6.85 8.26 5.20
CA ASP A 74 -8.24 8.69 5.30
C ASP A 74 -8.63 9.22 6.68
N SER A 75 -7.80 9.04 7.73
CA SER A 75 -8.12 9.57 9.05
C SER A 75 -8.14 11.11 9.04
N PRO A 76 -9.10 11.75 9.73
CA PRO A 76 -9.11 13.20 9.88
C PRO A 76 -7.91 13.67 10.73
N ASP A 77 -7.44 14.89 10.45
CA ASP A 77 -6.39 15.58 11.23
C ASP A 77 -6.80 15.81 12.69
#